data_AF-A0A6G1RIV8-F1
#
_entry.id   AF-A0A6G1RIV8-F1
#
_cell.length_a   1.000
_cell.length_b   1.000
_cell.length_c   1.000
_cell.angle_alpha   90.00
_cell.angle_beta   90.00
_cell.angle_gamma   90.00
#
_symmetry.space_group_name_H-M   'P 1'
#
loop_
_entity.id
_entity.type
_entity.pdbx_description
1 polymer ?
#
loop_
_entity_poly.entity_id
_entity_poly.type
_entity_poly.pdbx_seq_one_letter_code
_entity_poly.pdbx_strand_id
1 'polypeptide(L)'
;HPAPTTTTSTTTTSLPSPTPPGWSCPQCTFINKPTRPGCEMCSAARPDDYVVPGGHQPDQSECWRMLREQEGIRQYQQALEAERQQNLQQLLAAEEAVLVPNPQELECSICCQSVGRGQGVLLRDCLHSFCRECLRQVILFSEEPEVACPYRD
;
A
#
# COMPACT_ATOMS: atom_id res chain seq x y z
N HIS A 1 48.77 -68.27 -23.13
CA HIS A 1 48.79 -66.91 -22.56
C HIS A 1 49.04 -65.90 -23.68
N PRO A 2 48.32 -64.76 -23.78
CA PRO A 2 47.00 -64.40 -23.25
C PRO A 2 45.96 -64.22 -24.39
N ALA A 3 44.67 -64.15 -24.04
CA ALA A 3 43.58 -63.71 -24.92
C ALA A 3 42.94 -62.43 -24.31
N PRO A 4 42.47 -61.47 -25.14
CA PRO A 4 41.96 -60.19 -24.66
C PRO A 4 40.55 -60.31 -24.08
N THR A 5 40.37 -59.81 -22.86
CA THR A 5 39.07 -59.63 -22.24
C THR A 5 38.35 -58.44 -22.86
N THR A 6 37.30 -58.71 -23.63
CA THR A 6 36.34 -57.74 -24.13
C THR A 6 35.46 -57.17 -23.03
N THR A 7 35.34 -55.85 -23.09
CA THR A 7 34.48 -54.94 -22.34
C THR A 7 33.00 -55.33 -22.42
N THR A 8 32.34 -55.40 -21.27
CA THR A 8 30.87 -55.31 -21.18
C THR A 8 30.51 -54.08 -20.36
N SER A 9 30.27 -52.98 -21.07
CA SER A 9 29.70 -51.76 -20.54
C SER A 9 28.25 -52.04 -20.13
N THR A 10 27.99 -52.17 -18.84
CA THR A 10 26.65 -52.17 -18.27
C THR A 10 26.02 -50.81 -18.53
N THR A 11 25.06 -50.79 -19.47
CA THR A 11 24.19 -49.64 -19.71
C THR A 11 23.20 -49.59 -18.55
N THR A 12 23.48 -48.76 -17.54
CA THR A 12 22.52 -48.48 -16.48
C THR A 12 21.46 -47.54 -17.03
N THR A 13 20.30 -48.10 -17.36
CA THR A 13 19.06 -47.37 -17.64
C THR A 13 18.75 -46.42 -16.49
N SER A 14 18.98 -45.12 -16.68
CA SER A 14 18.56 -44.08 -15.75
C SER A 14 17.03 -43.94 -15.82
N LEU A 15 16.34 -44.22 -14.70
CA LEU A 15 14.95 -43.81 -14.53
C LEU A 15 14.83 -42.29 -14.71
N PRO A 16 13.79 -41.76 -15.38
CA PRO A 16 13.54 -40.33 -15.40
C PRO A 16 13.16 -39.88 -13.98
N SER A 17 14.06 -39.13 -13.35
CA SER A 17 13.75 -38.39 -12.12
C SER A 17 12.64 -37.37 -12.41
N PRO A 18 11.67 -37.14 -11.50
CA PRO A 18 10.60 -36.18 -11.72
C PRO A 18 11.17 -34.74 -11.79
N THR A 19 10.80 -33.98 -12.83
CA THR A 19 11.06 -32.54 -13.10
C THR A 19 10.63 -31.59 -11.95
N PRO A 20 11.19 -30.35 -11.81
CA PRO A 20 12.55 -29.85 -12.09
C PRO A 20 13.15 -28.99 -10.92
N PRO A 21 14.45 -28.62 -10.99
CA PRO A 21 15.10 -27.74 -10.02
C PRO A 21 14.80 -26.26 -10.33
N GLY A 22 13.67 -25.73 -9.86
CA GLY A 22 13.51 -24.27 -9.77
C GLY A 22 13.65 -23.46 -11.07
N TRP A 23 14.06 -22.19 -10.95
CA TRP A 23 14.48 -21.32 -12.06
C TRP A 23 15.83 -20.67 -11.76
N SER A 24 16.73 -20.63 -12.74
CA SER A 24 18.05 -19.98 -12.57
C SER A 24 17.92 -18.47 -12.79
N CYS A 25 18.47 -17.69 -11.86
CA CYS A 25 18.48 -16.25 -11.95
C CYS A 25 19.40 -15.76 -13.09
N PRO A 26 18.92 -14.94 -14.03
CA PRO A 26 19.75 -14.43 -15.13
C PRO A 26 20.85 -13.47 -14.66
N GLN A 27 20.78 -12.95 -13.43
CA GLN A 27 21.74 -11.99 -12.88
C GLN A 27 22.84 -12.65 -12.03
N CYS A 28 22.49 -13.62 -11.18
CA CYS A 28 23.43 -14.24 -10.24
C CYS A 28 23.49 -15.76 -10.32
N THR A 29 22.81 -16.38 -11.29
CA THR A 29 22.77 -17.83 -11.57
C THR A 29 22.14 -18.72 -10.49
N PHE A 30 21.83 -18.18 -9.30
CA PHE A 30 21.19 -18.91 -8.22
C PHE A 30 19.88 -19.58 -8.67
N ILE A 31 19.69 -20.85 -8.27
CA ILE A 31 18.50 -21.63 -8.62
C ILE A 31 17.42 -21.39 -7.55
N ASN A 32 16.42 -20.61 -7.89
CA ASN A 32 15.30 -20.25 -7.03
C ASN A 32 14.20 -21.30 -7.05
N LYS A 33 13.40 -21.37 -5.98
CA LYS A 33 12.23 -22.26 -5.95
C LYS A 33 11.20 -21.88 -7.02
N PRO A 34 10.47 -22.85 -7.59
CA PRO A 34 9.56 -22.60 -8.73
C PRO A 34 8.57 -21.46 -8.50
N THR A 35 8.04 -21.34 -7.29
CA THR A 35 7.00 -20.35 -6.95
C THR A 35 7.54 -18.95 -6.62
N ARG A 36 8.85 -18.75 -6.48
CA ARG A 36 9.43 -17.45 -6.07
C ARG A 36 9.27 -16.42 -7.20
N PRO A 37 8.65 -15.25 -6.96
CA PRO A 37 8.51 -14.20 -7.97
C PRO A 37 9.82 -13.43 -8.22
N GLY A 38 10.78 -13.50 -7.29
CA GLY A 38 12.10 -12.87 -7.40
C GLY A 38 13.19 -13.71 -6.76
N CYS A 39 14.43 -13.41 -7.14
CA CYS A 39 15.61 -14.17 -6.77
C CYS A 39 15.92 -13.99 -5.27
N GLU A 40 16.20 -15.07 -4.56
CA GLU A 40 16.53 -15.03 -3.13
C GLU A 40 17.81 -14.25 -2.84
N MET A 41 18.83 -14.40 -3.70
CA MET A 41 20.16 -13.85 -3.46
C MET A 41 20.32 -12.38 -3.88
N CYS A 42 19.60 -11.94 -4.92
CA CYS A 42 19.80 -10.61 -5.51
C CYS A 42 18.51 -9.85 -5.83
N SER A 43 17.34 -10.42 -5.51
CA SER A 43 16.02 -9.83 -5.75
C SER A 43 15.64 -9.57 -7.21
N ALA A 44 16.48 -9.97 -8.18
CA ALA A 44 16.14 -9.91 -9.60
C ALA A 44 14.83 -10.66 -9.88
N ALA A 45 13.96 -10.10 -10.71
CA ALA A 45 12.68 -10.71 -11.05
C ALA A 45 12.86 -12.10 -11.68
N ARG A 46 11.89 -12.98 -11.43
CA ARG A 46 11.76 -14.23 -12.19
C ARG A 46 11.54 -13.90 -13.68
N PRO A 47 12.14 -14.64 -14.62
CA PRO A 47 11.85 -14.46 -16.04
C PRO A 47 10.35 -14.57 -16.34
N ASP A 48 9.83 -13.68 -17.19
CA ASP A 48 8.40 -13.59 -17.51
C ASP A 48 7.88 -14.83 -18.27
N ASP A 49 8.75 -15.51 -19.01
CA ASP A 49 8.47 -16.73 -19.77
C ASP A 49 8.53 -18.01 -18.91
N TYR A 50 9.01 -17.92 -17.66
CA TYR A 50 9.04 -19.06 -16.77
C TYR A 50 7.64 -19.38 -16.23
N VAL A 51 7.19 -20.61 -16.48
CA VAL A 51 5.94 -21.16 -15.95
C VAL A 51 6.25 -22.15 -14.84
N VAL A 52 5.55 -22.04 -13.71
CA VAL A 52 5.63 -23.04 -12.64
C VAL A 52 5.13 -24.38 -13.20
N PRO A 53 5.93 -25.47 -13.11
CA PRO A 53 5.53 -26.77 -13.63
C PRO A 53 4.21 -27.28 -13.02
N GLY A 54 3.30 -27.79 -13.84
CA GLY A 54 1.93 -28.20 -13.47
C GLY A 54 1.80 -29.37 -12.48
N GLY A 55 2.91 -29.88 -11.92
CA GLY A 55 2.94 -30.89 -10.87
C GLY A 55 3.82 -30.51 -9.68
N HIS A 56 4.30 -29.26 -9.62
CA HIS A 56 5.12 -28.79 -8.49
C HIS A 56 4.30 -28.79 -7.20
N GLN A 57 4.80 -29.48 -6.18
CA GLN A 57 4.26 -29.40 -4.84
C GLN A 57 5.17 -28.49 -4.00
N PRO A 58 4.68 -27.30 -3.60
CA PRO A 58 5.46 -26.41 -2.75
C PRO A 58 5.81 -27.08 -1.43
N ASP A 59 7.06 -26.95 -1.00
CA ASP A 59 7.46 -27.44 0.31
C ASP A 59 6.92 -26.55 1.45
N GLN A 60 7.14 -26.97 2.70
CA GLN A 60 6.64 -26.27 3.88
C GLN A 60 7.08 -24.79 3.91
N SER A 61 8.32 -24.48 3.51
CA SER A 61 8.83 -23.10 3.52
C SER A 61 8.23 -22.24 2.41
N GLU A 62 7.94 -22.82 1.24
CA GLU A 62 7.20 -22.13 0.18
C GLU A 62 5.77 -21.84 0.62
N CYS A 63 5.09 -22.83 1.19
CA CYS A 63 3.74 -22.69 1.71
C CYS A 63 3.64 -21.57 2.77
N TRP A 64 4.55 -21.55 3.75
CA TRP A 64 4.59 -20.49 4.76
C TRP A 64 4.83 -19.11 4.17
N ARG A 65 5.72 -19.00 3.18
CA ARG A 65 5.97 -17.72 2.49
C ARG A 65 4.71 -17.24 1.78
N MET A 66 4.08 -18.09 0.99
CA MET A 66 2.87 -17.77 0.23
C MET A 66 1.71 -17.39 1.16
N LEU A 67 1.53 -18.10 2.28
CA LEU A 67 0.53 -17.76 3.29
C LEU A 67 0.80 -16.38 3.90
N ARG A 68 2.06 -16.07 4.24
CA ARG A 68 2.45 -14.76 4.77
C ARG A 68 2.22 -13.63 3.75
N GLU A 69 2.57 -13.87 2.49
CA GLU A 69 2.31 -12.92 1.39
C GLU A 69 0.80 -12.68 1.22
N GLN A 70 -0.01 -13.74 1.20
CA GLN A 70 -1.47 -13.64 1.10
C GLN A 70 -2.08 -12.89 2.27
N GLU A 71 -1.65 -13.20 3.50
CA GLU A 71 -2.10 -12.51 4.71
C GLU A 71 -1.67 -11.03 4.70
N GLY A 72 -0.45 -10.73 4.24
CA GLY A 72 0.01 -9.35 4.07
C GLY A 72 -0.83 -8.57 3.06
N ILE A 73 -1.18 -9.18 1.93
CA ILE A 73 -2.08 -8.58 0.92
C ILE A 73 -3.46 -8.33 1.54
N ARG A 74 -4.01 -9.31 2.27
CA ARG A 74 -5.32 -9.18 2.94
C ARG A 74 -5.32 -8.04 3.96
N GLN A 75 -4.28 -7.95 4.80
CA GLN A 75 -4.12 -6.89 5.78
C GLN A 75 -4.00 -5.51 5.11
N TYR A 76 -3.22 -5.41 4.04
CA TYR A 76 -3.07 -4.18 3.27
C TYR A 76 -4.41 -3.71 2.68
N GLN A 77 -5.17 -4.62 2.07
CA GLN A 77 -6.50 -4.32 1.53
C GLN A 77 -7.45 -3.84 2.63
N GLN A 78 -7.46 -4.51 3.78
CA GLN A 78 -8.29 -4.10 4.92
C GLN A 78 -7.91 -2.73 5.45
N ALA A 79 -6.62 -2.41 5.53
CA ALA A 79 -6.15 -1.09 5.96
C ALA A 79 -6.59 0.01 4.99
N LEU A 80 -6.47 -0.23 3.68
CA LEU A 80 -6.90 0.71 2.64
C LEU A 80 -8.42 0.95 2.69
N GLU A 81 -9.21 -0.12 2.89
CA GLU A 81 -10.67 0.00 3.01
C GLU A 81 -11.08 0.74 4.29
N ALA A 82 -10.41 0.49 5.41
CA ALA A 82 -10.66 1.18 6.66
C ALA A 82 -10.33 2.68 6.56
N GLU A 83 -9.20 3.04 5.94
CA GLU A 83 -8.83 4.44 5.67
C GLU A 83 -9.88 5.12 4.78
N ARG A 84 -10.30 4.45 3.70
CA ARG A 84 -11.36 4.96 2.81
C ARG A 84 -12.67 5.20 3.56
N GLN A 85 -13.07 4.26 4.43
CA GLN A 85 -14.28 4.38 5.25
C GLN A 85 -14.17 5.56 6.24
N GLN A 86 -13.01 5.70 6.90
CA GLN A 86 -12.76 6.81 7.81
C GLN A 86 -12.83 8.17 7.09
N ASN A 87 -12.20 8.29 5.92
CA ASN A 87 -12.23 9.50 5.10
C ASN A 87 -13.66 9.85 4.68
N LEU A 88 -14.44 8.86 4.23
CA LEU A 88 -15.85 9.06 3.89
C LEU A 88 -16.66 9.53 5.11
N GLN A 89 -16.47 8.90 6.26
CA GLN A 89 -17.17 9.29 7.49
C GLN A 89 -16.84 10.74 7.90
N GLN A 90 -15.59 11.17 7.75
CA GLN A 90 -15.20 12.56 8.03
C GLN A 90 -15.86 13.55 7.08
N LEU A 91 -15.97 13.22 5.79
CA LEU A 91 -16.65 14.07 4.80
C LEU A 91 -18.14 14.20 5.12
N LEU A 92 -18.82 13.10 5.41
CA LEU A 92 -20.24 13.10 5.79
C LEU A 92 -20.48 13.89 7.09
N ALA A 93 -19.62 13.70 8.09
CA ALA A 93 -19.72 14.45 9.34
C ALA A 93 -19.48 15.96 9.11
N ALA A 94 -18.56 16.33 8.22
CA ALA A 94 -18.34 17.72 7.85
C ALA A 94 -19.52 18.28 7.05
N GLU A 95 -20.19 17.51 6.20
CA GLU A 95 -21.41 17.92 5.49
C GLU A 95 -22.57 18.21 6.46
N GLU A 96 -22.80 17.33 7.44
CA GLU A 96 -23.89 17.45 8.41
C GLU A 96 -23.65 18.54 9.48
N ALA A 97 -22.39 18.88 9.78
CA ALA A 97 -22.08 19.83 10.84
C ALA A 97 -22.69 21.23 10.59
N VAL A 98 -23.16 21.93 11.62
CA VAL A 98 -23.59 23.33 11.44
C VAL A 98 -22.38 24.26 11.23
N LEU A 99 -21.30 24.01 11.97
CA LEU A 99 -20.04 24.74 11.87
C LEU A 99 -18.89 23.74 11.68
N VAL A 100 -18.12 23.92 10.61
CA VAL A 100 -16.95 23.08 10.35
C VAL A 100 -15.73 23.68 11.08
N PRO A 101 -15.06 22.93 11.96
CA PRO A 101 -13.84 23.41 12.63
C PRO A 101 -12.68 23.57 11.65
N ASN A 102 -11.71 24.42 11.98
CA ASN A 102 -10.45 24.50 11.24
C ASN A 102 -9.65 23.17 11.34
N PRO A 103 -9.19 22.60 10.21
CA PRO A 103 -8.54 21.29 10.20
C PRO A 103 -7.10 21.33 10.74
N GLN A 104 -6.45 22.49 10.66
CA GLN A 104 -5.08 22.74 11.09
C GLN A 104 -5.01 24.02 11.92
N GLU A 105 -3.93 24.19 12.67
CA GLU A 105 -3.63 25.47 13.33
C GLU A 105 -3.51 26.59 12.27
N LEU A 106 -3.95 27.79 12.61
CA LEU A 106 -3.90 28.95 11.71
C LEU A 106 -3.62 30.23 12.48
N GLU A 107 -3.16 31.25 11.78
CA GLU A 107 -3.16 32.63 12.28
C GLU A 107 -4.40 33.35 11.75
N CYS A 108 -5.25 33.86 12.64
CA CYS A 108 -6.48 34.53 12.22
C CYS A 108 -6.14 35.86 11.56
N SER A 109 -6.45 36.04 10.27
CA SER A 109 -6.11 37.27 9.54
C SER A 109 -6.85 38.54 10.00
N ILE A 110 -7.84 38.40 10.89
CA ILE A 110 -8.59 39.54 11.45
C ILE A 110 -7.91 40.09 12.72
N CYS A 111 -7.46 39.21 13.62
CA CYS A 111 -6.88 39.60 14.91
C CYS A 111 -5.40 39.23 15.09
N CYS A 112 -4.81 38.56 14.10
CA CYS A 112 -3.44 38.06 14.08
C CYS A 112 -3.07 37.12 15.24
N GLN A 113 -4.06 36.45 15.84
CA GLN A 113 -3.84 35.48 16.91
C GLN A 113 -3.74 34.06 16.34
N SER A 114 -2.86 33.25 16.94
CA SER A 114 -2.79 31.82 16.65
C SER A 114 -4.04 31.10 17.18
N VAL A 115 -4.65 30.29 16.32
CA VAL A 115 -5.85 29.51 16.61
C VAL A 115 -5.49 28.04 16.48
N GLY A 116 -5.60 27.30 17.58
CA GLY A 116 -5.34 25.87 17.61
C GLY A 116 -6.28 25.09 16.69
N ARG A 117 -5.89 23.86 16.32
CA ARG A 117 -6.76 22.94 15.57
C ARG A 117 -8.11 22.77 16.27
N GLY A 118 -9.19 22.98 15.52
CA GLY A 118 -10.56 22.89 16.02
C GLY A 118 -11.09 24.08 16.83
N GLN A 119 -10.29 25.14 17.06
CA GLN A 119 -10.70 26.33 17.82
C GLN A 119 -11.25 27.47 16.94
N GLY A 120 -11.06 27.38 15.63
CA GLY A 120 -11.61 28.27 14.61
C GLY A 120 -12.75 27.63 13.83
N VAL A 121 -13.20 28.31 12.79
CA VAL A 121 -14.25 27.85 11.87
C VAL A 121 -13.75 27.97 10.44
N LEU A 122 -13.96 26.91 9.65
CA LEU A 122 -13.74 26.83 8.22
C LEU A 122 -15.05 27.17 7.50
N LEU A 123 -15.03 28.16 6.60
CA LEU A 123 -16.18 28.54 5.80
C LEU A 123 -16.30 27.61 4.57
N ARG A 124 -17.50 27.04 4.33
CA ARG A 124 -17.72 25.98 3.35
C ARG A 124 -17.43 26.38 1.90
N ASP A 125 -17.86 27.57 1.50
CA ASP A 125 -17.83 27.97 0.08
C ASP A 125 -16.45 28.44 -0.39
N CYS A 126 -15.60 28.92 0.53
CA CYS A 126 -14.30 29.51 0.21
C CYS A 126 -13.12 28.87 0.94
N LEU A 127 -13.36 27.96 1.89
CA LEU A 127 -12.35 27.25 2.67
C LEU A 127 -11.38 28.15 3.46
N HIS A 128 -11.74 29.42 3.68
CA HIS A 128 -11.01 30.29 4.60
C HIS A 128 -11.38 29.98 6.05
N SER A 129 -10.40 30.06 6.95
CA SER A 129 -10.58 29.78 8.37
C SER A 129 -10.24 30.99 9.23
N PHE A 130 -11.01 31.18 10.30
CA PHE A 130 -10.84 32.30 11.23
C PHE A 130 -11.13 31.85 12.67
N CYS A 131 -10.69 32.63 13.66
CA CYS A 131 -11.10 32.37 15.03
C CYS A 131 -12.61 32.62 15.20
N ARG A 132 -13.23 31.86 16.10
CA ARG A 132 -14.67 31.95 16.39
C ARG A 132 -15.11 33.35 16.78
N GLU A 133 -14.29 34.04 17.57
CA GLU A 133 -14.62 35.36 18.08
C GLU A 133 -14.67 36.41 16.96
N CYS A 134 -13.69 36.43 16.05
CA CYS A 134 -13.70 37.38 14.94
C CYS A 134 -14.87 37.15 13.99
N LEU A 135 -15.20 35.90 13.65
CA LEU A 135 -16.38 35.62 12.82
C LEU A 135 -17.68 36.03 13.51
N ARG A 136 -17.80 35.79 14.82
CA ARG A 136 -18.95 36.23 15.61
C ARG A 136 -19.13 37.74 15.54
N GLN A 137 -18.05 38.52 15.66
CA GLN A 137 -18.11 39.97 15.55
C GLN A 137 -18.50 40.43 14.13
N VAL A 138 -17.93 39.82 13.09
CA VAL A 138 -18.30 40.13 11.70
C VAL A 138 -19.80 39.89 11.45
N ILE A 139 -20.36 38.79 11.96
CA ILE A 139 -21.79 38.51 11.86
C ILE A 139 -22.62 39.52 12.65
N LEU A 140 -22.22 39.87 13.88
CA LEU A 140 -22.97 40.79 14.74
C LEU A 140 -23.02 42.23 14.22
N PHE A 141 -21.99 42.68 13.52
CA PHE A 141 -21.92 44.03 12.96
C PHE A 141 -22.33 44.09 11.47
N SER A 142 -22.76 42.98 10.88
CA SER A 142 -23.29 42.97 9.52
C SER A 142 -24.73 43.49 9.51
N GLU A 143 -25.03 44.39 8.58
CA GLU A 143 -26.39 44.85 8.30
C GLU A 143 -27.12 43.93 7.30
N GLU A 144 -26.36 43.09 6.58
CA GLU A 144 -26.87 42.14 5.60
C GLU A 144 -27.20 40.78 6.24
N PRO A 145 -28.30 40.12 5.82
CA PRO A 145 -28.69 38.80 6.33
C PRO A 145 -27.73 37.68 5.90
N GLU A 146 -27.07 37.85 4.75
CA GLU A 146 -26.02 36.96 4.26
C GLU A 146 -24.67 37.66 4.42
N VAL A 147 -23.79 37.09 5.24
CA VAL A 147 -22.51 37.70 5.59
C VAL A 147 -21.40 37.06 4.76
N ALA A 148 -20.76 37.86 3.90
CA ALA A 148 -19.66 37.40 3.06
C ALA A 148 -18.40 37.03 3.89
N CYS A 149 -17.53 36.20 3.30
CA CYS A 149 -16.24 35.86 3.89
C CYS A 149 -15.38 37.14 4.09
N PRO A 150 -14.82 37.38 5.29
CA PRO A 150 -14.01 38.57 5.58
C PRO A 150 -12.56 38.48 5.08
N TYR A 151 -12.21 37.43 4.32
CA TYR A 151 -10.88 37.27 3.75
C TYR A 151 -10.55 38.43 2.79
N ARG A 152 -9.30 38.90 2.82
CA ARG A 152 -8.77 39.91 1.91
C ARG A 152 -7.46 39.36 1.36
N ASP A 153 -7.35 39.33 0.03
CA ASP A 153 -6.12 38.93 -0.69
C ASP A 153 -4.92 39.81 -0.33
#